data_AF-A0A076H7A8-F1
#
_entry.id   AF-A0A076H7A8-F1
#
_cell.length_a   1.000
_cell.length_b   1.000
_cell.length_c   1.000
_cell.angle_alpha   90.00
_cell.angle_beta   90.00
_cell.angle_gamma   90.00
#
_symmetry.space_group_name_H-M   'P 1'
#
loop_
_entity.id
_entity.type
_entity.pdbx_description
1 polymer ?
#
loop_
_entity_poly.entity_id
_entity_poly.type
_entity_poly.pdbx_seq_one_letter_code
_entity_poly.pdbx_strand_id
1 'polypeptide(L)' 'MNEGDPLVIPLALSILLAYTDSSAQGTIRFLPDDAQVACRAILPACFKQRDWADLCLKEPDIRSGHPEACDQAIEAAQP' A
#
# COMPACT_ATOMS: atom_id res chain seq x y z
N MET A 1 36.11 -36.25 19.68
CA MET A 1 35.07 -35.28 20.08
C MET A 1 34.09 -35.23 18.93
N ASN A 2 32.88 -35.74 19.16
CA ASN A 2 31.88 -35.98 18.12
C ASN A 2 31.23 -34.69 17.63
N GLU A 3 30.92 -34.67 16.34
CA GLU A 3 30.31 -33.61 15.56
C GLU A 3 28.90 -33.28 16.06
N GLY A 4 28.62 -31.99 16.23
CA GLY A 4 27.32 -31.46 16.63
C GLY A 4 26.65 -30.75 15.47
N ASP A 5 26.09 -31.52 14.55
CA ASP A 5 24.99 -31.08 13.69
C ASP A 5 23.68 -31.50 14.37
N PRO A 6 22.77 -30.54 14.60
CA PRO A 6 21.39 -30.86 14.28
C PRO A 6 20.79 -29.77 13.39
N LEU A 7 20.79 -30.08 12.10
CA LEU A 7 19.91 -29.55 11.09
C LEU A 7 18.46 -29.90 11.47
N VAL A 8 17.87 -29.09 12.35
CA VAL A 8 16.43 -29.08 12.68
C VAL A 8 15.93 -27.64 12.67
N ILE A 9 15.97 -27.01 11.49
CA ILE A 9 15.23 -25.77 11.26
C ILE A 9 13.78 -26.20 10.96
N PRO A 10 12.81 -25.97 11.86
CA PRO A 10 11.43 -26.28 11.57
C PRO A 10 10.96 -25.43 10.38
N LEU A 11 10.52 -26.12 9.33
CA LEU A 11 9.81 -25.59 8.16
C LEU A 11 8.47 -24.97 8.60
N ALA A 12 8.50 -23.80 9.24
CA ALA A 12 7.29 -23.04 9.55
C ALA A 12 7.64 -21.59 9.89
N LEU A 13 7.93 -20.78 8.87
CA LEU A 13 7.40 -19.42 8.83
C LEU A 13 7.47 -18.92 7.38
N SER A 14 6.34 -19.03 6.68
CA SER A 14 6.08 -18.33 5.43
C SER A 14 6.08 -16.83 5.73
N ILE A 15 7.26 -16.21 5.76
CA ILE A 15 7.36 -14.75 5.79
C ILE A 15 6.96 -14.30 4.39
N LEU A 16 5.73 -13.81 4.28
CA LEU A 16 5.19 -13.05 3.15
C LEU A 16 6.09 -11.81 2.92
N LEU A 17 7.22 -11.99 2.25
CA LEU A 17 8.02 -10.92 1.68
C LEU A 17 7.40 -10.52 0.34
N ALA A 18 6.23 -9.90 0.41
CA ALA A 18 5.63 -9.23 -0.73
C ALA A 18 5.22 -7.83 -0.32
N TYR A 19 6.20 -6.94 -0.12
CA TYR A 19 5.98 -5.53 -0.44
C TYR A 19 7.29 -4.75 -0.57
N THR A 20 7.95 -4.89 -1.71
CA THR A 20 8.89 -3.87 -2.18
C THR A 20 8.64 -3.60 -3.65
N ASP A 21 7.57 -2.89 -3.98
CA ASP A 21 7.54 -2.06 -5.19
C ASP A 21 7.78 -0.61 -4.76
N SER A 22 8.98 -0.36 -4.23
CA SER A 22 9.53 0.99 -4.27
C SER A 22 9.94 1.24 -5.72
N SER A 23 9.46 2.33 -6.30
CA SER A 23 9.82 2.89 -7.62
C SER A 23 9.06 2.40 -8.86
N ALA A 24 7.73 2.50 -8.87
CA ALA A 24 7.03 2.93 -10.08
C ALA A 24 7.02 4.47 -10.13
N GLN A 25 8.08 5.08 -10.66
CA GLN A 25 8.13 6.52 -10.90
C GLN A 25 7.04 6.90 -11.93
N GLY A 26 5.92 7.45 -11.43
CA GLY A 26 4.87 8.08 -12.25
C GLY A 26 3.44 7.61 -11.97
N THR A 27 3.23 6.42 -11.39
CA THR A 27 1.88 5.89 -11.15
C THR A 27 1.68 5.61 -9.67
N ILE A 28 0.67 6.26 -9.07
CA ILE A 28 0.33 6.05 -7.67
C ILE A 28 -0.36 4.69 -7.54
N ARG A 29 0.22 3.80 -6.73
CA ARG A 29 -0.40 2.50 -6.42
C ARG A 29 -1.28 2.63 -5.19
N PHE A 30 -2.58 2.57 -5.39
CA PHE A 30 -3.57 2.46 -4.32
C PHE A 30 -3.69 1.02 -3.83
N LEU A 31 -4.32 0.84 -2.66
CA LEU A 31 -4.70 -0.48 -2.19
C LEU A 31 -5.77 -1.09 -3.10
N PRO A 32 -5.78 -2.43 -3.27
CA PRO A 32 -6.88 -3.11 -3.94
C PRO A 32 -8.18 -2.96 -3.15
N ASP A 33 -9.33 -3.09 -3.83
CA ASP A 33 -10.65 -2.83 -3.24
C ASP A 33 -10.97 -3.78 -2.06
N ASP A 34 -10.45 -5.00 -2.06
CA ASP A 34 -10.62 -5.97 -0.97
C ASP A 34 -9.54 -5.87 0.12
N ALA A 35 -8.63 -4.90 0.05
CA ALA A 35 -7.62 -4.73 1.07
C ALA A 35 -8.24 -4.36 2.42
N GLN A 36 -7.79 -5.04 3.48
CA GLN A 36 -7.99 -4.57 4.84
C GLN A 36 -7.04 -3.41 5.09
N VAL A 37 -7.57 -2.27 5.54
CA VAL A 37 -6.77 -1.07 5.81
C VAL A 37 -5.88 -1.34 7.03
N ALA A 38 -4.59 -1.57 6.77
CA ALA A 38 -3.59 -1.84 7.80
C ALA A 38 -2.72 -0.61 8.13
N CYS A 39 -2.79 0.45 7.32
CA CYS A 39 -1.93 1.61 7.44
C CYS A 39 -2.57 2.71 8.28
N ARG A 40 -1.78 3.34 9.15
CA ARG A 40 -2.20 4.49 9.99
C ARG A 40 -1.81 5.85 9.41
N ALA A 41 -1.00 5.87 8.35
CA ALA A 41 -0.56 7.10 7.71
C ALA A 41 -1.59 7.56 6.67
N ILE A 42 -1.77 8.89 6.55
CA ILE A 42 -2.57 9.48 5.48
C ILE A 42 -1.68 9.62 4.25
N LEU A 43 -1.55 8.53 3.50
CA LEU A 43 -0.78 8.46 2.25
C LEU A 43 -1.59 7.76 1.17
N PRO A 44 -1.47 8.13 -0.12
CA PRO A 44 -2.24 7.50 -1.19
C PRO A 44 -2.15 5.97 -1.22
N ALA A 45 -0.95 5.42 -0.99
CA ALA A 45 -0.70 3.97 -1.00
C ALA A 45 -1.35 3.19 0.16
N CYS A 46 -1.94 3.90 1.12
CA CYS A 46 -2.62 3.35 2.29
C CYS A 46 -4.14 3.31 2.15
N PHE A 47 -4.67 3.80 1.02
CA PHE A 47 -6.11 3.92 0.78
C PHE A 47 -6.48 3.17 -0.49
N LYS A 48 -7.72 2.70 -0.53
CA LYS A 48 -8.34 2.29 -1.78
C LYS A 48 -8.51 3.53 -2.65
N GLN A 49 -8.50 3.35 -3.97
CA GLN A 49 -8.59 4.47 -4.91
C GLN A 49 -9.86 5.32 -4.67
N ARG A 50 -11.02 4.68 -4.48
CA ARG A 50 -12.28 5.37 -4.21
C ARG A 50 -12.24 6.16 -2.90
N ASP A 51 -11.76 5.53 -1.83
CA ASP A 51 -11.65 6.18 -0.52
C ASP A 51 -10.70 7.39 -0.55
N TRP A 52 -9.61 7.29 -1.33
CA TRP A 52 -8.70 8.41 -1.55
C TRP A 52 -9.35 9.53 -2.35
N ALA A 53 -10.08 9.20 -3.43
CA ALA A 53 -10.81 10.19 -4.22
C ALA A 53 -11.84 10.94 -3.35
N ASP A 54 -12.61 10.22 -2.54
CA ASP A 54 -13.56 10.78 -1.58
C ASP A 54 -12.87 11.70 -0.57
N LEU A 55 -11.72 11.30 -0.03
CA LEU A 55 -10.94 12.10 0.91
C LEU A 55 -10.43 13.40 0.26
N CYS A 56 -9.93 13.34 -0.97
CA CYS A 56 -9.47 14.50 -1.74
C CYS A 56 -10.58 15.52 -2.02
N LEU A 57 -11.83 15.06 -2.15
CA LEU A 57 -12.98 15.94 -2.36
C LEU A 57 -13.46 16.61 -1.06
N LYS A 58 -13.23 15.96 0.09
CA LYS A 58 -13.69 16.44 1.41
C LYS A 58 -12.64 17.31 2.10
N GLU A 59 -11.37 16.97 1.98
CA GLU A 59 -10.27 17.58 2.73
C GLU A 59 -9.32 18.36 1.79
N PRO A 60 -9.41 19.69 1.71
CA PRO A 60 -8.62 20.49 0.76
C PRO A 60 -7.11 20.45 1.06
N ASP A 61 -6.73 20.24 2.32
CA ASP A 61 -5.33 20.09 2.72
C ASP A 61 -4.72 18.81 2.12
N ILE A 62 -5.48 17.73 2.04
CA ILE A 62 -5.05 16.48 1.40
C ILE A 62 -4.87 16.69 -0.11
N ARG A 63 -5.82 17.37 -0.76
CA ARG A 63 -5.71 17.72 -2.18
C ARG A 63 -4.48 18.59 -2.47
N SER A 64 -4.16 19.52 -1.57
CA SER A 64 -3.00 20.40 -1.72
C SER A 64 -1.68 19.69 -1.45
N GLY A 65 -1.65 18.73 -0.53
CA GLY A 65 -0.45 17.93 -0.21
C GLY A 65 -0.17 16.81 -1.22
N HIS A 66 -1.20 16.32 -1.92
CA HIS A 66 -1.09 15.18 -2.84
C HIS A 66 -1.89 15.40 -4.15
N PRO A 67 -1.63 16.47 -4.91
CA PRO A 67 -2.46 16.84 -6.06
C PRO A 67 -2.50 15.74 -7.14
N GLU A 68 -1.35 15.18 -7.52
CA GLU A 68 -1.26 14.14 -8.56
C GLU A 68 -2.00 12.86 -8.17
N ALA A 69 -1.96 12.47 -6.90
CA ALA A 69 -2.68 11.29 -6.42
C ALA A 69 -4.19 11.52 -6.37
N CYS A 70 -4.61 12.74 -6.02
CA CYS A 70 -6.03 13.10 -6.04
C CYS A 70 -6.59 13.12 -7.47
N ASP A 71 -5.87 13.70 -8.43
CA ASP A 71 -6.32 13.75 -9.82
C ASP A 71 -6.44 12.33 -10.40
N GLN A 72 -5.43 11.47 -10.18
CA GLN A 72 -5.48 10.06 -10.62
C GLN A 72 -6.65 9.28 -9.99
N ALA A 73 -6.94 9.52 -8.71
CA ALA A 73 -8.03 8.83 -8.02
C ALA A 73 -9.42 9.32 -8.47
N ILE A 74 -9.58 10.64 -8.66
CA ILE A 74 -10.86 11.24 -9.09
C ILE A 74 -11.17 10.87 -10.54
N GLU A 75 -10.18 10.91 -11.44
CA GLU A 75 -10.36 10.52 -12.84
C GLU A 75 -10.81 9.05 -12.96
N ALA A 76 -10.17 8.16 -12.22
CA ALA A 76 -10.51 6.74 -12.21
C ALA A 76 -11.86 6.42 -11.54
N ALA A 77 -12.41 7.33 -10.75
CA ALA A 77 -13.72 7.18 -10.09
C ALA A 77 -14.90 7.66 -10.96
N GLN A 78 -14.63 8.24 -12.15
CA GLN A 78 -15.67 8.64 -13.09
C GLN A 78 -16.30 7.40 -13.77
N PRO A 79 -17.63 7.40 -14.01
CA PRO A 79 -18.37 6.26 -14.55
C PRO A 79 -18.05 5.94 -16.02
#